data_AF-A0A1Q3QHM8-F1
#
_entry.id   AF-A0A1Q3QHM8-F1
#
_cell.length_a   1.000
_cell.length_b   1.000
_cell.length_c   1.000
_cell.angle_alpha   90.00
_cell.angle_beta   90.00
_cell.angle_gamma   90.00
#
_symmetry.space_group_name_H-M   'P 1'
#
loop_
_entity.id
_entity.type
_entity.pdbx_description
1 polymer ?
#
loop_
_entity_poly.entity_id
_entity_poly.type
_entity_poly.pdbx_seq_one_letter_code
_entity_poly.pdbx_strand_id
1 'polypeptide(L)'
;MVVKQQNFDWLIDNIYQTHNALQANAKRIINQNLTIRNWLVGYYIVEYEQNGEDRAEYGARLLEEMATTLKAKGIKGLRPRELNTCRKFYTTYPQIWRTVSAKLQENDNQSIFAINKTEISRTLSAISDTELEIVPELLLSRLSYSHFIELLRTSDPLERLFYEVETIKNNWGVRELERAIDTSLFFRTGLSTNKEAD
;
A
#
# COMPACT_ATOMS: atom_id res chain seq x y z
N MET A 1 16.33 -41.77 -8.08
CA MET A 1 15.75 -40.96 -6.99
C MET A 1 16.88 -40.59 -6.05
N VAL A 2 17.48 -39.40 -6.21
CA VAL A 2 18.60 -38.97 -5.37
C VAL A 2 18.02 -38.55 -4.03
N VAL A 3 18.25 -39.35 -2.99
CA VAL A 3 17.97 -38.97 -1.61
C VAL A 3 18.85 -37.75 -1.31
N LYS A 4 18.26 -36.54 -1.23
CA LYS A 4 18.98 -35.37 -0.70
C LYS A 4 19.43 -35.76 0.71
N GLN A 5 20.73 -35.97 0.88
CA GLN A 5 21.30 -36.33 2.16
C GLN A 5 21.00 -35.20 3.13
N GLN A 6 20.20 -35.48 4.16
CA GLN A 6 19.87 -34.55 5.24
C GLN A 6 21.11 -34.34 6.10
N ASN A 7 22.11 -33.67 5.55
CA ASN A 7 23.34 -33.32 6.22
C ASN A 7 23.17 -32.00 6.98
N PHE A 8 24.17 -31.66 7.78
CA PHE A 8 24.14 -30.46 8.63
C PHE A 8 23.94 -29.18 7.80
N ASP A 9 24.60 -29.04 6.65
CA ASP A 9 24.47 -27.86 5.78
C ASP A 9 23.04 -27.72 5.23
N TRP A 10 22.40 -28.83 4.84
CA TRP A 10 20.99 -28.83 4.44
C TRP A 10 20.08 -28.38 5.58
N LEU A 11 20.30 -28.85 6.81
CA LEU A 11 19.53 -28.42 7.97
C LEU A 11 19.68 -26.90 8.21
N ILE A 12 20.91 -26.40 8.18
CA ILE A 12 21.20 -24.97 8.37
C ILE A 12 20.55 -24.13 7.28
N ASP A 13 20.66 -24.51 6.00
CA ASP A 13 20.01 -23.77 4.91
C ASP A 13 18.48 -23.77 5.07
N ASN A 14 17.85 -24.91 5.39
CA ASN A 14 16.40 -24.94 5.58
C ASN A 14 15.92 -24.07 6.76
N ILE A 15 16.65 -24.08 7.89
CA ILE A 15 16.33 -23.20 9.02
C ILE A 15 16.49 -21.74 8.61
N TYR A 16 17.57 -21.39 7.92
CA TYR A 16 17.85 -20.03 7.45
C TYR A 16 16.77 -19.53 6.48
N GLN A 17 16.45 -20.33 5.45
CA GLN A 17 15.40 -19.98 4.47
C GLN A 17 14.03 -19.86 5.14
N THR A 18 13.69 -20.78 6.05
CA THR A 18 12.42 -20.73 6.79
C THR A 18 12.31 -19.46 7.64
N HIS A 19 13.37 -19.12 8.38
CA HIS A 19 13.42 -17.89 9.18
C HIS A 19 13.20 -16.66 8.30
N ASN A 20 13.98 -16.52 7.22
CA ASN A 20 13.90 -15.36 6.34
C ASN A 20 12.53 -15.25 5.66
N ALA A 21 11.96 -16.37 5.19
CA ALA A 21 10.65 -16.39 4.55
C ALA A 21 9.54 -15.97 5.52
N LEU A 22 9.52 -16.52 6.74
CA LEU A 22 8.51 -16.18 7.74
C LEU A 22 8.67 -14.75 8.27
N GLN A 23 9.90 -14.28 8.45
CA GLN A 23 10.16 -12.90 8.87
C GLN A 23 9.74 -11.90 7.78
N ALA A 24 10.02 -12.18 6.51
CA ALA A 24 9.57 -11.37 5.39
C ALA A 24 8.04 -11.35 5.27
N ASN A 25 7.39 -12.51 5.45
CA ASN A 25 5.94 -12.60 5.45
C ASN A 25 5.32 -11.80 6.60
N ALA A 26 5.86 -11.90 7.82
CA ALA A 26 5.39 -11.12 8.97
C ALA A 26 5.47 -9.61 8.69
N LYS A 27 6.60 -9.13 8.17
CA LYS A 27 6.76 -7.71 7.76
C LYS A 27 5.71 -7.30 6.73
N ARG A 28 5.45 -8.15 5.72
CA ARG A 28 4.44 -7.90 4.68
C ARG A 28 3.04 -7.79 5.29
N ILE A 29 2.64 -8.72 6.14
CA ILE A 29 1.32 -8.71 6.80
C ILE A 29 1.15 -7.46 7.66
N ILE A 30 2.18 -7.11 8.44
CA ILE A 30 2.17 -5.86 9.25
C ILE A 30 1.97 -4.64 8.35
N ASN A 31 2.73 -4.54 7.26
CA ASN A 31 2.63 -3.42 6.32
C ASN A 31 1.24 -3.36 5.66
N GLN A 32 0.67 -4.50 5.27
CA GLN A 32 -0.67 -4.57 4.68
C GLN A 32 -1.73 -4.10 5.68
N ASN A 33 -1.72 -4.65 6.90
CA ASN A 33 -2.69 -4.27 7.94
C ASN A 33 -2.57 -2.81 8.33
N LEU A 34 -1.34 -2.28 8.40
CA LEU A 34 -1.12 -0.85 8.66
C LEU A 34 -1.68 0.02 7.53
N THR A 35 -1.48 -0.37 6.28
CA THR A 35 -1.98 0.34 5.11
C THR A 35 -3.51 0.33 5.07
N ILE A 36 -4.12 -0.84 5.28
CA ILE A 36 -5.58 -1.00 5.37
C ILE A 36 -6.15 -0.16 6.52
N ARG A 37 -5.54 -0.22 7.71
CA ARG A 37 -5.96 0.58 8.85
C ARG A 37 -5.93 2.07 8.53
N ASN A 38 -4.86 2.57 7.93
CA ASN A 38 -4.72 3.99 7.62
C ASN A 38 -5.72 4.43 6.54
N TRP A 39 -5.97 3.58 5.54
CA TRP A 39 -7.02 3.81 4.55
C TRP A 39 -8.41 3.88 5.19
N LEU A 40 -8.75 2.93 6.07
CA LEU A 40 -10.02 2.90 6.81
C LEU A 40 -10.20 4.11 7.73
N VAL A 41 -9.13 4.57 8.39
CA VAL A 41 -9.16 5.82 9.17
C VAL A 41 -9.55 7.00 8.27
N GLY A 42 -9.01 7.07 7.05
CA GLY A 42 -9.40 8.07 6.07
C GLY A 42 -10.88 7.99 5.67
N TYR A 43 -11.35 6.78 5.39
CA TYR A 43 -12.77 6.51 5.10
C TYR A 43 -13.67 7.00 6.24
N TYR A 44 -13.38 6.62 7.50
CA TYR A 44 -14.20 7.03 8.64
C TYR A 44 -14.24 8.55 8.83
N ILE A 45 -13.12 9.24 8.56
CA ILE A 45 -13.08 10.71 8.63
C ILE A 45 -14.02 11.31 7.57
N VAL A 46 -13.93 10.86 6.32
CA VAL A 46 -14.74 11.41 5.23
C VAL A 46 -16.22 11.11 5.42
N GLU A 47 -16.58 9.89 5.83
CA GLU A 47 -17.97 9.53 6.14
C GLU A 47 -18.54 10.39 7.26
N TYR A 48 -17.76 10.63 8.32
CA TYR A 48 -18.18 11.51 9.41
C TYR A 48 -18.35 12.96 8.96
N GLU A 49 -17.42 13.49 8.14
CA GLU A 49 -17.55 14.84 7.56
C GLU A 49 -18.83 14.97 6.70
N GLN A 50 -19.24 13.92 5.99
CA GLN A 50 -20.40 13.92 5.09
C GLN A 50 -21.74 13.62 5.76
N ASN A 51 -21.77 12.76 6.78
CA ASN A 51 -23.00 12.21 7.35
C ASN A 51 -23.10 12.36 8.88
N GLY A 52 -22.09 12.92 9.54
CA GLY A 52 -22.06 13.07 11.00
C GLY A 52 -23.14 13.99 11.52
N GLU A 53 -23.85 13.56 12.56
CA GLU A 53 -24.94 14.31 13.20
C GLU A 53 -24.42 15.57 13.93
N ASP A 54 -23.28 15.44 14.59
CA ASP A 54 -22.59 16.46 15.39
C ASP A 54 -21.40 17.10 14.65
N ARG A 55 -21.23 16.85 13.34
CA ARG A 55 -20.10 17.36 12.55
C ARG A 55 -19.92 18.88 12.61
N ALA A 56 -21.02 19.61 12.77
CA ALA A 56 -21.03 21.07 12.87
C ALA A 56 -20.41 21.58 14.18
N GLU A 57 -20.42 20.76 15.23
CA GLU A 57 -19.81 21.06 16.53
C GLU A 57 -18.28 21.02 16.43
N TYR A 58 -17.74 19.97 15.80
CA TYR A 58 -16.30 19.75 15.69
C TYR A 58 -15.64 20.54 14.55
N GLY A 59 -16.33 20.68 13.40
CA GLY A 59 -15.92 21.51 12.27
C GLY A 59 -14.42 21.48 11.96
N ALA A 60 -13.77 22.66 12.01
CA ALA A 60 -12.35 22.81 11.71
C ALA A 60 -11.39 22.18 12.74
N ARG A 61 -11.87 21.84 13.94
CA ARG A 61 -11.06 21.23 15.02
C ARG A 61 -11.15 19.71 15.08
N LEU A 62 -11.96 19.08 14.22
CA LEU A 62 -12.19 17.65 14.21
C LEU A 62 -10.90 16.82 14.34
N LEU A 63 -9.90 17.09 13.48
CA LEU A 63 -8.66 16.29 13.48
C LEU A 63 -7.81 16.49 14.75
N GLU A 64 -7.84 17.68 15.35
CA GLU A 64 -7.12 17.98 16.60
C GLU A 64 -7.76 17.27 17.80
N GLU A 65 -9.08 17.30 17.86
CA GLU A 65 -9.86 16.66 18.92
C GLU A 65 -9.81 15.13 18.80
N MET A 66 -9.91 14.60 17.57
CA MET A 66 -9.70 13.19 17.29
C MET A 66 -8.31 12.73 17.71
N ALA A 67 -7.26 13.46 17.35
CA ALA A 67 -5.89 13.08 17.73
C ALA A 67 -5.70 13.07 19.25
N THR A 68 -6.27 14.05 19.95
CA THR A 68 -6.23 14.13 21.41
C THR A 68 -6.97 12.96 22.06
N THR A 69 -8.19 12.68 21.59
CA THR A 69 -9.05 11.61 22.11
C THR A 69 -8.47 10.22 21.83
N LEU A 70 -7.95 9.98 20.61
CA LEU A 70 -7.32 8.71 20.25
C LEU A 70 -6.05 8.47 21.06
N LYS A 71 -5.26 9.52 21.31
CA LYS A 71 -4.09 9.45 22.20
C LYS A 71 -4.49 9.12 23.64
N ALA A 72 -5.57 9.72 24.15
CA ALA A 72 -6.10 9.41 25.49
C ALA A 72 -6.60 7.96 25.59
N LYS A 73 -7.13 7.39 24.50
CA LYS A 73 -7.50 5.97 24.37
C LYS A 73 -6.29 5.03 24.17
N GLY A 74 -5.05 5.54 24.23
CA GLY A 74 -3.83 4.74 24.13
C GLY A 74 -3.31 4.51 22.71
N ILE A 75 -3.97 5.06 21.68
CA ILE A 75 -3.55 4.91 20.29
C ILE A 75 -2.48 5.97 19.99
N LYS A 76 -1.25 5.51 19.73
CA LYS A 76 -0.11 6.37 19.38
C LYS A 76 0.01 6.51 17.86
N GLY A 77 0.60 7.62 17.41
CA GLY A 77 0.96 7.83 16.00
C GLY A 77 -0.11 8.55 15.15
N LEU A 78 -1.38 8.51 15.53
CA LEU A 78 -2.46 9.23 14.83
C LEU A 78 -2.53 10.70 15.25
N ARG A 79 -1.53 11.48 14.82
CA ARG A 79 -1.48 12.94 15.01
C ARG A 79 -2.40 13.65 14.01
N PRO A 80 -2.76 14.93 14.20
CA PRO A 80 -3.64 15.65 13.27
C PRO A 80 -3.15 15.59 11.82
N ARG A 81 -1.84 15.76 11.62
CA ARG A 81 -1.18 15.62 10.30
C ARG A 81 -1.35 14.22 9.72
N GLU A 82 -1.22 13.18 10.54
CA GLU A 82 -1.37 11.78 10.10
C GLU A 82 -2.82 11.48 9.72
N LEU A 83 -3.79 11.95 10.52
CA LEU A 83 -5.21 11.83 10.21
C LEU A 83 -5.56 12.52 8.88
N ASN A 84 -4.98 13.70 8.61
CA ASN A 84 -5.13 14.37 7.33
C ASN A 84 -4.48 13.58 6.18
N THR A 85 -3.34 12.92 6.40
CA THR A 85 -2.74 12.01 5.41
C THR A 85 -3.64 10.81 5.14
N CYS A 86 -4.18 10.17 6.17
CA CYS A 86 -5.18 9.09 6.03
C CYS A 86 -6.39 9.55 5.22
N ARG A 87 -6.93 10.75 5.51
CA ARG A 87 -8.03 11.34 4.76
C ARG A 87 -7.68 11.49 3.28
N LYS A 88 -6.53 12.09 2.95
CA LYS A 88 -6.02 12.21 1.58
C LYS A 88 -5.80 10.87 0.90
N PHE A 89 -5.35 9.87 1.66
CA PHE A 89 -5.11 8.54 1.14
C PHE A 89 -6.41 7.90 0.65
N TYR A 90 -7.46 7.94 1.48
CA TYR A 90 -8.78 7.45 1.10
C TYR A 90 -9.34 8.19 -0.13
N THR A 91 -9.28 9.53 -0.14
CA THR A 91 -9.84 10.31 -1.26
C THR A 91 -9.10 10.10 -2.57
N THR A 92 -7.79 9.79 -2.52
CA THR A 92 -6.97 9.56 -3.72
C THR A 92 -7.08 8.13 -4.23
N TYR A 93 -7.32 7.16 -3.33
CA TYR A 93 -7.42 5.75 -3.65
C TYR A 93 -8.76 5.12 -3.21
N PRO A 94 -9.92 5.64 -3.65
CA PRO A 94 -11.21 5.08 -3.26
C PRO A 94 -11.39 3.63 -3.74
N GLN A 95 -10.75 3.24 -4.85
CA GLN A 95 -10.82 1.91 -5.44
C GLN A 95 -10.27 0.79 -4.55
N ILE A 96 -9.41 1.12 -3.57
CA ILE A 96 -8.87 0.16 -2.59
C ILE A 96 -9.97 -0.51 -1.75
N TRP A 97 -11.15 0.10 -1.63
CA TRP A 97 -12.29 -0.46 -0.91
C TRP A 97 -12.61 -1.90 -1.33
N ARG A 98 -12.51 -2.23 -2.63
CA ARG A 98 -12.87 -3.55 -3.17
C ARG A 98 -12.04 -4.65 -2.50
N THR A 99 -10.74 -4.43 -2.41
CA THR A 99 -9.81 -5.34 -1.73
C THR A 99 -9.99 -5.33 -0.22
N VAL A 100 -10.20 -4.15 0.39
CA VAL A 100 -10.40 -4.04 1.84
C VAL A 100 -11.65 -4.80 2.28
N SER A 101 -12.76 -4.66 1.55
CA SER A 101 -14.01 -5.39 1.80
C SER A 101 -13.79 -6.90 1.74
N ALA A 102 -13.12 -7.40 0.69
CA ALA A 102 -12.82 -8.82 0.55
C ALA A 102 -11.98 -9.33 1.73
N LYS A 103 -10.92 -8.62 2.10
CA LYS A 103 -10.05 -8.99 3.23
C LYS A 103 -10.73 -8.93 4.60
N LEU A 104 -11.70 -8.03 4.78
CA LEU A 104 -12.48 -7.97 6.01
C LEU A 104 -13.44 -9.16 6.13
N GLN A 105 -14.01 -9.63 5.02
CA GLN A 105 -14.84 -10.84 4.97
C GLN A 105 -14.02 -12.12 5.17
N GLU A 106 -12.78 -12.16 4.67
CA GLU A 106 -11.87 -13.30 4.88
C GLU A 106 -11.41 -13.45 6.34
N ASN A 107 -11.32 -12.36 7.10
CA ASN A 107 -10.86 -12.38 8.50
C ASN A 107 -11.85 -13.05 9.48
N ASP A 108 -13.08 -13.38 9.06
CA ASP A 108 -14.01 -14.17 9.86
C ASP A 108 -13.65 -15.67 9.90
N ASN A 109 -12.69 -16.14 9.09
CA ASN A 109 -12.22 -17.54 9.17
C ASN A 109 -10.69 -17.65 8.98
N GLN A 110 -10.04 -18.35 9.91
CA GLN A 110 -8.61 -18.67 9.88
C GLN A 110 -8.14 -19.19 8.50
N SER A 111 -7.19 -18.50 7.85
CA SER A 111 -6.16 -19.19 7.06
C SER A 111 -4.95 -18.29 6.80
N ILE A 112 -3.91 -18.49 7.61
CA ILE A 112 -2.56 -17.93 7.43
C ILE A 112 -1.76 -18.69 6.34
N PHE A 113 -2.35 -19.67 5.65
CA PHE A 113 -1.65 -20.54 4.70
C PHE A 113 -2.37 -20.67 3.36
N ALA A 114 -2.00 -19.83 2.37
CA ALA A 114 -2.27 -20.16 0.95
C ALA A 114 -1.42 -19.39 -0.07
N ILE A 115 -0.95 -18.16 0.20
CA ILE A 115 -0.43 -17.31 -0.89
C ILE A 115 1.10 -17.41 -1.00
N ASN A 116 1.56 -18.62 -1.32
CA ASN A 116 2.90 -18.90 -1.79
C ASN A 116 2.96 -18.77 -3.33
N LYS A 117 3.77 -17.82 -3.79
CA LYS A 117 4.72 -17.97 -4.91
C LYS A 117 4.22 -18.06 -6.36
N THR A 118 2.95 -18.34 -6.68
CA THR A 118 2.51 -18.61 -8.07
C THR A 118 1.79 -17.47 -8.81
N GLU A 119 1.35 -16.42 -8.13
CA GLU A 119 0.59 -15.33 -8.79
C GLU A 119 1.44 -14.22 -9.38
N ILE A 120 2.65 -14.01 -8.84
CA ILE A 120 3.54 -12.89 -9.24
C ILE A 120 3.86 -12.91 -10.73
N SER A 121 3.91 -14.08 -11.37
CA SER A 121 4.22 -14.22 -12.79
C SER A 121 3.00 -14.15 -13.72
N ARG A 122 1.76 -14.20 -13.19
CA ARG A 122 0.54 -14.14 -14.00
C ARG A 122 -0.14 -12.76 -14.00
N THR A 123 0.11 -11.91 -13.00
CA THR A 123 -0.63 -10.65 -12.81
C THR A 123 -0.14 -9.46 -13.65
N LEU A 124 0.95 -9.60 -14.41
CA LEU A 124 1.40 -8.56 -15.34
C LEU A 124 0.49 -8.41 -16.58
N SER A 125 -0.45 -9.33 -16.78
CA SER A 125 -1.47 -9.24 -17.83
C SER A 125 -2.81 -8.67 -17.34
N ALA A 126 -2.91 -8.22 -16.08
CA ALA A 126 -4.14 -7.69 -15.51
C ALA A 126 -4.09 -6.15 -15.47
N ILE A 127 -3.95 -5.53 -16.64
CA ILE A 127 -4.47 -4.18 -16.85
C ILE A 127 -5.97 -4.41 -17.07
N SER A 128 -6.81 -3.81 -16.23
CA SER A 128 -8.27 -3.84 -16.42
C SER A 128 -8.58 -3.28 -17.81
N ASP A 129 -9.41 -3.97 -18.59
CA ASP A 129 -9.87 -3.54 -19.93
C ASP A 129 -10.68 -2.22 -19.89
N THR A 130 -10.83 -1.60 -18.72
CA THR A 130 -11.54 -0.35 -18.52
C THR A 130 -10.69 0.58 -17.65
N GLU A 131 -10.12 1.59 -18.31
CA GLU A 131 -9.42 2.77 -17.79
C GLU A 131 -8.16 2.52 -16.94
N LEU A 132 -7.25 3.49 -17.00
CA LEU A 132 -5.86 3.50 -16.55
C LEU A 132 -5.73 3.31 -15.01
N GLU A 133 -6.04 2.13 -14.50
CA GLU A 133 -5.92 1.82 -13.08
C GLU A 133 -5.26 0.46 -12.83
N ILE A 134 -4.37 0.42 -11.83
CA ILE A 134 -3.81 -0.83 -11.32
C ILE A 134 -4.84 -1.51 -10.43
N VAL A 135 -4.98 -2.83 -10.58
CA VAL A 135 -5.77 -3.70 -9.72
C VAL A 135 -5.46 -3.41 -8.24
N PRO A 136 -6.45 -3.00 -7.41
CA PRO A 136 -6.20 -2.52 -6.05
C PRO A 136 -5.55 -3.59 -5.13
N GLU A 137 -5.79 -4.87 -5.42
CA GLU A 137 -5.15 -6.00 -4.74
C GLU A 137 -3.63 -5.96 -4.91
N LEU A 138 -3.15 -5.56 -6.09
CA LEU A 138 -1.73 -5.48 -6.40
C LEU A 138 -1.07 -4.32 -5.66
N LEU A 139 -1.73 -3.15 -5.62
CA LEU A 139 -1.27 -1.99 -4.86
C LEU A 139 -1.09 -2.34 -3.37
N LEU A 140 -2.11 -2.92 -2.73
CA LEU A 140 -2.02 -3.31 -1.32
C LEU A 140 -1.03 -4.45 -1.04
N SER A 141 -0.81 -5.35 -2.01
CA SER A 141 0.10 -6.48 -1.81
C SER A 141 1.57 -6.11 -1.98
N ARG A 142 1.88 -5.06 -2.75
CA ARG A 142 3.24 -4.65 -3.11
C ARG A 142 3.71 -3.37 -2.44
N LEU A 143 2.80 -2.43 -2.21
CA LEU A 143 3.13 -1.12 -1.68
C LEU A 143 2.80 -1.05 -0.18
N SER A 144 3.76 -0.62 0.62
CA SER A 144 3.50 -0.25 2.02
C SER A 144 2.90 1.15 2.10
N TYR A 145 2.30 1.48 3.24
CA TYR A 145 1.78 2.83 3.52
C TYR A 145 2.79 3.95 3.21
N SER A 146 4.08 3.74 3.49
CA SER A 146 5.12 4.73 3.16
C SER A 146 5.27 4.98 1.66
N HIS A 147 5.07 3.98 0.81
CA HIS A 147 5.04 4.20 -0.64
C HIS A 147 3.85 5.07 -1.02
N PHE A 148 2.66 4.81 -0.45
CA PHE A 148 1.49 5.64 -0.69
C PHE A 148 1.71 7.08 -0.23
N ILE A 149 2.40 7.32 0.87
CA ILE A 149 2.75 8.69 1.30
C ILE A 149 3.54 9.42 0.21
N GLU A 150 4.53 8.76 -0.39
CA GLU A 150 5.31 9.35 -1.49
C GLU A 150 4.44 9.58 -2.74
N LEU A 151 3.61 8.60 -3.11
CA LEU A 151 2.70 8.72 -4.25
C LEU A 151 1.67 9.84 -4.08
N LEU A 152 1.22 10.10 -2.85
CA LEU A 152 0.29 11.19 -2.52
C LEU A 152 0.90 12.59 -2.69
N ARG A 153 2.23 12.71 -2.86
CA ARG A 153 2.88 13.98 -3.23
C ARG A 153 2.57 14.38 -4.67
N THR A 154 2.29 13.40 -5.52
CA THR A 154 2.02 13.56 -6.94
C THR A 154 0.55 13.86 -7.15
N SER A 155 0.23 15.06 -7.65
CA SER A 155 -1.16 15.49 -7.85
C SER A 155 -1.74 14.93 -9.15
N ASP A 156 -0.93 14.88 -10.21
CA ASP A 156 -1.35 14.39 -11.52
C ASP A 156 -1.60 12.87 -11.50
N PRO A 157 -2.80 12.40 -11.90
CA PRO A 157 -3.12 10.97 -11.90
C PRO A 157 -2.26 10.12 -12.83
N LEU A 158 -1.84 10.64 -13.98
CA LEU A 158 -1.03 9.90 -14.95
C LEU A 158 0.41 9.75 -14.46
N GLU A 159 0.98 10.83 -13.91
CA GLU A 159 2.30 10.79 -13.28
C GLU A 159 2.29 9.82 -12.09
N ARG A 160 1.24 9.86 -11.26
CA ARG A 160 1.11 8.95 -10.11
C ARG A 160 0.99 7.49 -10.56
N LEU A 161 0.16 7.20 -11.56
CA LEU A 161 0.05 5.85 -12.15
C LEU A 161 1.41 5.37 -12.70
N PHE A 162 2.16 6.23 -13.38
CA PHE A 162 3.51 5.89 -13.86
C PHE A 162 4.40 5.43 -12.71
N TYR A 163 4.43 6.18 -11.61
CA TYR A 163 5.23 5.82 -10.44
C TYR A 163 4.74 4.56 -9.74
N GLU A 164 3.43 4.31 -9.69
CA GLU A 164 2.87 3.06 -9.17
C GLU A 164 3.34 1.86 -9.99
N VAL A 165 3.21 1.93 -11.31
CA VAL A 165 3.62 0.87 -12.24
C VAL A 165 5.12 0.61 -12.13
N GLU A 166 5.95 1.65 -12.21
CA GLU A 166 7.40 1.48 -12.18
C GLU A 166 7.90 1.01 -10.80
N THR A 167 7.26 1.43 -9.70
CA THR A 167 7.58 0.92 -8.36
C THR A 167 7.31 -0.57 -8.26
N ILE A 168 6.15 -1.04 -8.74
CA ILE A 168 5.79 -2.45 -8.69
C ILE A 168 6.67 -3.29 -9.63
N LYS A 169 6.88 -2.80 -10.86
CA LYS A 169 7.64 -3.49 -11.90
C LYS A 169 9.11 -3.67 -11.53
N ASN A 170 9.73 -2.64 -10.97
CA ASN A 170 11.14 -2.65 -10.59
C ASN A 170 11.37 -3.00 -9.11
N ASN A 171 10.30 -3.26 -8.36
CA ASN A 171 10.33 -3.56 -6.93
C ASN A 171 11.10 -2.50 -6.12
N TRP A 172 10.85 -1.22 -6.42
CA TRP A 172 11.50 -0.10 -5.76
C TRP A 172 11.11 -0.02 -4.29
N GLY A 173 12.09 0.20 -3.44
CA GLY A 173 11.85 0.64 -2.07
C GLY A 173 11.43 2.11 -2.02
N VAL A 174 10.95 2.55 -0.85
CA VAL A 174 10.46 3.93 -0.62
C VAL A 174 11.46 4.99 -1.08
N ARG A 175 12.76 4.81 -0.79
CA ARG A 175 13.81 5.78 -1.18
C ARG A 175 14.05 5.85 -2.68
N GLU A 176 13.86 4.74 -3.38
CA GLU A 176 14.04 4.69 -4.84
C GLU A 176 12.86 5.37 -5.52
N LEU A 177 11.64 5.11 -5.05
CA LEU A 177 10.44 5.83 -5.46
C LEU A 177 10.57 7.35 -5.19
N GLU A 178 10.95 7.72 -3.97
CA GLU A 178 11.20 9.12 -3.59
C GLU A 178 12.19 9.78 -4.55
N ARG A 179 13.34 9.14 -4.82
CA ARG A 179 14.32 9.64 -5.77
C ARG A 179 13.78 9.74 -7.20
N ALA A 180 12.97 8.78 -7.65
CA ALA A 180 12.37 8.80 -8.98
C ALA A 180 11.36 9.95 -9.14
N ILE A 181 10.60 10.26 -8.08
CA ILE A 181 9.70 11.43 -8.00
C ILE A 181 10.52 12.72 -8.01
N ASP A 182 11.51 12.84 -7.12
CA ASP A 182 12.32 14.05 -6.98
C ASP A 182 13.14 14.39 -8.24
N THR A 183 13.50 13.37 -9.03
CA THR A 183 14.21 13.55 -10.31
C THR A 183 13.27 13.66 -11.52
N SER A 184 11.96 13.75 -11.29
CA SER A 184 10.92 13.88 -12.32
C SER A 184 11.08 12.86 -13.45
N LEU A 185 11.35 11.60 -13.08
CA LEU A 185 11.58 10.52 -14.02
C LEU A 185 10.49 10.41 -15.09
N PHE A 186 9.22 10.61 -14.71
CA PHE A 186 8.07 10.60 -15.63
C PHE A 186 8.24 11.54 -16.83
N PHE A 187 8.58 12.81 -16.57
CA PHE A 187 8.78 13.79 -17.64
C PHE A 187 10.03 13.48 -18.47
N ARG A 188 11.09 12.98 -17.83
CA ARG A 188 12.34 12.62 -18.52
C ARG A 188 12.15 11.46 -19.49
N THR A 189 11.41 10.43 -19.11
CA THR A 189 11.12 9.29 -19.99
C THR A 189 10.18 9.72 -21.12
N GLY A 190 9.14 10.50 -20.84
CA GLY A 190 8.23 11.02 -21.87
C GLY A 190 8.88 11.98 -22.87
N LEU A 191 9.83 12.81 -22.44
CA LEU A 191 10.60 13.71 -23.32
C LEU A 191 11.69 12.99 -24.12
N SER A 192 12.15 11.82 -23.65
CA SER A 192 13.19 11.04 -24.34
C SER A 192 12.66 10.24 -25.53
N THR A 193 11.40 9.79 -25.49
CA THR A 193 10.76 9.05 -26.59
C THR A 193 10.36 9.94 -27.76
N ASN A 194 10.26 11.26 -27.55
CA ASN A 194 9.93 12.24 -28.60
C ASN A 194 11.17 12.81 -29.31
N LYS A 195 12.36 12.27 -29.05
CA LYS A 195 13.64 12.81 -29.56
C LYS A 195 14.24 12.04 -30.76
N GLU A 196 13.53 11.05 -31.29
CA GLU A 196 13.93 10.28 -32.49
C GLU A 196 13.07 10.57 -33.73
N ALA A 197 12.40 11.73 -33.77
CA ALA A 197 11.51 12.11 -34.88
C ALA A 197 11.97 13.38 -35.64
N ASP A 198 13.29 13.64 -35.69
CA ASP A 198 13.91 14.65 -36.57
C ASP A 198 15.02 14.02 -37.43
#